data_AF-A0A1L9WRF8-F1
#
_entry.id   AF-A0A1L9WRF8-F1
#
_cell.length_a   1.000
_cell.length_b   1.000
_cell.length_c   1.000
_cell.angle_alpha   90.00
_cell.angle_beta   90.00
_cell.angle_gamma   90.00
#
_symmetry.space_group_name_H-M   'P 1'
#
loop_
_entity.id
_entity.type
_entity.pdbx_description
1 polymer ?
#
loop_
_entity_poly.entity_id
_entity_poly.type
_entity_poly.pdbx_seq_one_letter_code
_entity_poly.pdbx_strand_id
1 'polypeptide(L)'
;MDLNLLKESGKHRAFMPRRRFRKLARDNIQGVTRPAIRRLARRGGVYRIGNEIYEEARRALKNRLTEIIRRIVHVMDSGTTPGHERKMGNPIYGFQ
;
A
#
# COMPACT_ATOMS: atom_id res chain seq x y z
N MET A 1 -47.02 26.60 -12.97
CA MET A 1 -45.74 26.00 -12.57
C MET A 1 -45.40 24.93 -13.61
N ASP A 2 -44.73 25.32 -14.68
CA ASP A 2 -44.55 24.46 -15.85
C ASP A 2 -43.60 23.29 -15.56
N LEU A 3 -44.12 22.06 -15.67
CA LEU A 3 -43.42 20.80 -15.48
C LEU A 3 -42.30 20.54 -16.50
N ASN A 4 -42.17 21.40 -17.52
CA ASN A 4 -41.19 21.27 -18.60
C ASN A 4 -39.78 21.80 -18.23
N LEU A 5 -39.61 22.45 -17.08
CA LEU A 5 -38.29 22.89 -16.60
C LEU A 5 -37.47 21.80 -15.86
N LEU A 6 -38.06 20.64 -15.56
CA LEU A 6 -37.36 19.52 -14.91
C LEU A 6 -36.63 18.59 -15.89
N LYS A 7 -36.74 18.84 -17.20
CA LYS A 7 -36.13 17.98 -18.24
C LYS A 7 -34.67 18.35 -18.57
N GLU A 8 -34.12 19.41 -17.96
CA GLU A 8 -32.75 19.89 -18.20
C GLU A 8 -31.82 19.82 -16.98
N SER A 9 -32.00 18.82 -16.10
CA SER A 9 -31.01 18.50 -15.07
C SER A 9 -30.22 17.25 -15.46
N GLY A 10 -29.12 17.48 -16.19
CA GLY A 10 -28.14 16.45 -16.49
C GLY A 10 -27.45 15.95 -15.21
N LYS A 11 -27.41 14.61 -15.09
CA LYS A 11 -26.48 13.82 -14.25
C LYS A 11 -26.85 13.59 -12.78
N HIS A 12 -27.97 12.94 -12.53
CA HIS A 12 -28.04 12.00 -11.41
C HIS A 12 -27.40 10.67 -11.84
N ARG A 13 -26.09 10.50 -11.58
CA ARG A 13 -25.49 9.16 -11.59
C ARG A 13 -26.17 8.36 -10.48
N ALA A 14 -27.02 7.41 -10.84
CA ALA A 14 -27.57 6.44 -9.90
C ALA A 14 -26.42 5.85 -9.07
N PHE A 15 -26.55 5.87 -7.73
CA PHE A 15 -25.64 5.17 -6.84
C PHE A 15 -25.81 3.66 -7.08
N MET A 16 -25.08 3.13 -8.05
CA MET A 16 -25.05 1.70 -8.30
C MET A 16 -24.13 1.09 -7.23
N PRO A 17 -24.63 0.16 -6.40
CA PRO A 17 -23.77 -0.52 -5.43
C PRO A 17 -22.67 -1.24 -6.21
N ARG A 18 -21.41 -0.87 -5.95
CA ARG A 18 -20.25 -1.50 -6.59
C ARG A 18 -20.26 -2.97 -6.18
N ARG A 19 -20.73 -3.84 -7.08
CA ARG A 19 -20.68 -5.30 -6.96
C ARG A 19 -19.25 -5.68 -6.52
N ARG A 20 -19.12 -6.26 -5.32
CA ARG A 20 -17.83 -6.70 -4.78
C ARG A 20 -17.36 -7.91 -5.56
N PHE A 21 -16.76 -7.68 -6.72
CA PHE A 21 -15.99 -8.71 -7.41
C PHE A 21 -14.81 -9.09 -6.52
N ARG A 22 -14.57 -10.40 -6.30
CA ARG A 22 -13.33 -10.88 -5.66
C ARG A 22 -12.15 -10.25 -6.40
N LYS A 23 -11.21 -9.68 -5.65
CA LYS A 23 -9.99 -9.11 -6.25
C LYS A 23 -9.25 -10.26 -6.93
N LEU A 24 -9.27 -10.28 -8.25
CA LEU A 24 -8.36 -11.10 -9.05
C LEU A 24 -6.93 -10.81 -8.58
N ALA A 25 -6.09 -11.83 -8.48
CA ALA A 25 -4.67 -11.66 -8.16
C ALA A 25 -4.05 -10.71 -9.21
N ARG A 26 -3.73 -9.50 -8.77
CA ARG A 26 -3.05 -8.47 -9.56
C ARG A 26 -1.72 -8.20 -8.89
N ASP A 27 -0.81 -7.57 -9.62
CA ASP A 27 0.43 -7.09 -9.03
C ASP A 27 0.11 -6.01 -7.98
N ASN A 28 0.15 -6.42 -6.70
CA ASN A 28 -0.21 -5.59 -5.56
C ASN A 28 0.75 -4.41 -5.39
N ILE A 29 1.94 -4.45 -5.99
CA ILE A 29 2.92 -3.37 -5.86
C ILE A 29 2.40 -2.06 -6.45
N GLN A 30 1.57 -2.12 -7.49
CA GLN A 30 0.94 -0.96 -8.10
C GLN A 30 -0.13 -0.32 -7.20
N GLY A 31 -0.57 -1.03 -6.15
CA GLY A 31 -1.40 -0.47 -5.08
C GLY A 31 -0.68 0.61 -4.27
N VAL A 32 0.66 0.64 -4.31
CA VAL A 32 1.46 1.74 -3.77
C VAL A 32 1.45 2.88 -4.79
N THR A 33 0.50 3.80 -4.60
CA THR A 33 0.21 4.86 -5.58
C THR A 33 1.25 5.99 -5.54
N ARG A 34 1.42 6.70 -6.67
CA ARG A 34 2.33 7.88 -6.76
C ARG A 34 2.07 8.93 -5.67
N PRO A 35 0.83 9.26 -5.28
CA PRO A 35 0.57 10.16 -4.14
C PRO A 35 1.09 9.62 -2.80
N ALA A 36 1.03 8.31 -2.55
CA ALA A 36 1.57 7.72 -1.32
C ALA A 36 3.09 7.85 -1.24
N ILE A 37 3.78 7.56 -2.35
CA ILE A 37 5.24 7.75 -2.47
C ILE A 37 5.60 9.23 -2.29
N ARG A 38 4.81 10.14 -2.87
CA ARG A 38 5.01 11.58 -2.66
C ARG A 38 4.90 11.96 -1.19
N ARG A 39 3.88 11.50 -0.47
CA ARG A 39 3.72 11.77 0.97
C ARG A 39 4.90 11.23 1.79
N LEU A 40 5.40 10.05 1.48
CA LEU A 40 6.61 9.49 2.11
C LEU A 40 7.83 10.38 1.86
N ALA A 41 8.10 10.72 0.60
CA ALA A 41 9.21 11.57 0.21
C ALA A 41 9.13 12.96 0.85
N ARG A 42 7.93 13.55 0.96
CA ARG A 42 7.73 14.82 1.68
C ARG A 42 8.06 14.72 3.16
N ARG A 43 7.63 13.64 3.83
CA ARG A 43 8.03 13.38 5.23
C ARG A 43 9.54 13.22 5.39
N GLY A 44 10.22 12.69 4.37
CA GLY A 44 11.68 12.61 4.31
C GLY A 44 12.39 13.89 3.87
N GLY A 45 11.70 15.03 3.73
CA GLY A 45 12.32 16.31 3.34
C GLY A 45 12.64 16.46 1.84
N VAL A 46 12.15 15.57 0.99
CA VAL A 46 12.44 15.61 -0.46
C VAL A 46 11.62 16.71 -1.13
N TYR A 47 12.30 17.64 -1.82
CA TYR A 47 11.68 18.80 -2.48
C TYR A 47 11.20 18.55 -3.93
N ARG A 48 11.97 17.83 -4.75
CA ARG A 48 11.60 17.47 -6.13
C ARG A 48 11.76 15.97 -6.34
N ILE A 49 10.86 15.38 -7.12
CA ILE A 49 10.81 13.92 -7.35
C ILE A 49 10.72 13.69 -8.85
N GLY A 50 11.70 12.99 -9.42
CA GLY A 50 11.68 12.54 -10.82
C GLY A 50 10.65 11.44 -11.08
N ASN A 51 10.34 11.19 -12.36
CA ASN A 51 9.34 10.18 -12.71
C ASN A 51 9.82 8.73 -12.44
N GLU A 52 11.11 8.47 -12.63
CA GLU A 52 11.70 7.13 -12.46
C GLU A 52 11.67 6.65 -11.00
N ILE A 53 11.67 7.60 -10.06
CA ILE A 53 11.64 7.31 -8.61
C ILE A 53 10.38 6.56 -8.19
N TYR A 54 9.25 6.70 -8.91
CA TYR A 54 8.02 5.99 -8.52
C TYR A 54 8.16 4.47 -8.69
N GLU A 55 8.79 4.01 -9.76
CA GLU A 55 9.04 2.57 -9.94
C GLU A 55 10.19 2.08 -9.06
N GLU A 56 11.23 2.90 -8.90
CA GLU A 56 12.36 2.58 -8.01
C GLU A 56 11.91 2.38 -6.56
N ALA A 57 11.10 3.30 -6.03
CA ALA A 57 10.59 3.23 -4.67
C ALA A 57 9.70 1.99 -4.44
N ARG A 58 8.93 1.58 -5.46
CA ARG A 58 8.15 0.33 -5.42
C ARG A 58 9.05 -0.89 -5.35
N ARG A 59 10.11 -0.94 -6.16
CA ARG A 59 11.10 -2.03 -6.13
C ARG A 59 11.80 -2.11 -4.78
N ALA A 60 12.28 -0.98 -4.26
CA ALA A 60 12.93 -0.89 -2.95
C ALA A 60 12.01 -1.37 -1.82
N LEU A 61 10.74 -0.93 -1.83
CA LEU A 61 9.74 -1.36 -0.85
C LEU A 61 9.49 -2.87 -0.90
N LYS A 62 9.35 -3.44 -2.10
CA LYS A 62 9.16 -4.89 -2.28
C LYS A 62 10.36 -5.67 -1.72
N ASN A 63 11.58 -5.23 -2.02
CA ASN A 63 12.80 -5.88 -1.53
C ASN A 63 12.87 -5.85 0.00
N ARG A 64 12.61 -4.69 0.61
CA ARG A 64 12.63 -4.52 2.06
C ARG A 64 11.58 -5.40 2.76
N LEU A 65 10.35 -5.43 2.24
CA LEU A 65 9.29 -6.28 2.80
C LEU A 65 9.62 -7.76 2.66
N THR A 66 10.21 -8.16 1.53
CA THR A 66 10.62 -9.56 1.31
C THR A 66 11.67 -9.98 2.34
N GLU A 67 12.64 -9.12 2.64
CA GLU A 67 13.64 -9.38 3.68
C GLU A 67 13.01 -9.50 5.08
N ILE A 68 12.09 -8.60 5.44
CA ILE A 68 11.40 -8.63 6.73
C ILE A 68 10.60 -9.93 6.88
N ILE A 69 9.80 -10.30 5.87
CA ILE A 69 8.97 -11.50 5.91
C ILE A 69 9.84 -12.75 6.01
N ARG A 70 10.95 -12.84 5.25
CA ARG A 70 11.90 -13.97 5.37
C ARG A 70 12.43 -14.12 6.79
N ARG A 71 12.77 -13.01 7.46
CA ARG A 71 13.23 -13.03 8.86
C ARG A 71 12.12 -13.50 9.80
N ILE A 72 10.88 -13.01 9.61
CA ILE A 72 9.74 -13.43 10.44
C ILE A 72 9.49 -14.94 10.27
N VAL A 73 9.51 -15.45 9.02
CA VAL A 73 9.38 -16.89 8.75
C VAL A 73 10.50 -17.69 9.40
N HIS A 74 11.76 -17.25 9.30
CA HIS A 74 12.88 -17.90 10.00
C HIS A 74 12.69 -17.95 11.52
N VAL A 75 12.17 -16.87 12.12
CA VAL A 75 11.89 -16.83 13.57
C VAL A 75 10.71 -17.73 13.95
N MET A 76 9.67 -17.83 13.11
CA MET A 76 8.52 -18.70 13.36
C MET A 76 8.89 -20.19 13.19
N ASP A 77 9.65 -20.53 12.14
CA ASP A 77 10.10 -21.90 11.87
C ASP A 77 11.10 -22.39 12.92
N SER A 78 11.89 -21.48 13.51
CA SER A 78 12.78 -21.77 14.63
C SER A 78 12.08 -21.82 15.99
N GLY A 79 10.75 -21.66 16.04
CA GLY A 79 9.93 -21.74 17.27
C GLY A 79 10.08 -23.04 18.07
N THR A 80 10.68 -24.09 17.49
CA THR A 80 10.97 -25.38 18.15
C THR A 80 12.42 -25.50 18.67
N THR A 81 13.31 -24.55 18.41
CA THR A 81 14.73 -24.64 18.84
C THR A 81 15.06 -23.57 19.88
N PRO A 82 15.14 -23.92 21.19
CA PRO A 82 15.65 -23.01 22.20
C PRO A 82 17.13 -22.69 21.91
N GLY A 83 17.51 -21.41 21.83
CA GLY A 83 18.92 -21.01 21.85
C GLY A 83 19.45 -20.20 20.65
N HIS A 84 18.65 -19.90 19.63
CA HIS A 84 19.09 -18.97 18.59
C HIS A 84 18.88 -17.50 19.02
N GLU A 85 19.97 -16.72 19.04
CA GLU A 85 19.91 -15.27 19.22
C GLU A 85 18.99 -14.68 18.16
N ARG A 86 17.86 -14.12 18.61
CA ARG A 86 16.99 -13.35 17.74
C ARG A 86 17.78 -12.13 17.32
N LYS A 87 18.23 -12.08 16.07
CA LYS A 87 18.88 -10.89 15.50
C LYS A 87 17.91 -9.73 15.61
N MET A 88 18.05 -8.93 16.67
CA MET A 88 17.31 -7.70 16.86
C MET A 88 17.81 -6.71 15.80
N GLY A 89 17.15 -6.72 14.64
CA GLY A 89 17.24 -5.60 13.70
C GLY A 89 16.57 -4.37 14.31
N ASN A 90 16.17 -3.40 13.50
CA ASN A 90 15.50 -2.20 14.00
C ASN A 90 14.21 -2.58 14.77
N PRO A 91 14.20 -2.47 16.12
CA PRO A 91 13.06 -2.88 16.90
C PRO A 91 11.91 -1.91 16.65
N ILE A 92 10.70 -2.46 16.53
CA ILE A 92 9.49 -1.67 16.37
C ILE A 92 8.74 -1.71 17.71
N TYR A 93 8.65 -0.56 18.37
CA TYR A 93 7.90 -0.41 19.62
C TYR A 93 6.40 -0.19 19.35
N GLY A 94 5.56 -0.46 20.35
CA GLY A 94 4.12 -0.20 20.29
C GLY A 94 3.26 -1.33 19.69
N PHE A 95 3.81 -2.54 19.60
CA PHE A 95 3.09 -3.77 19.25
C PHE A 95 3.17 -4.70 20.47
N GLN A 96 2.02 -5.02 21.07
CA GLN A 96 1.88 -5.87 22.25
C GLN A 96 0.83 -6.94 21.99
#